data_AF-A0A2D4JEC6-F1
#
_entry.id   AF-A0A2D4JEC6-F1
#
_cell.length_a   1.000
_cell.length_b   1.000
_cell.length_c   1.000
_cell.angle_alpha   90.00
_cell.angle_beta   90.00
_cell.angle_gamma   90.00
#
_symmetry.space_group_name_H-M   'P 1'
#
loop_
_entity.id
_entity.type
_entity.pdbx_description
1 polymer ?
#
loop_
_entity_poly.entity_id
_entity_poly.type
_entity_poly.pdbx_seq_one_letter_code
_entity_poly.pdbx_strand_id
1 'polypeptide(L)'
;DCNRKFRVKIIGIDIPVLPRNTDLTVFVEANIQHSQQLLSQRRTTAKPFTEEVLWNVWLEFDIKIKDLPKGALLTLQIYCGKTPPPSAKGNLHPQDSPSSDPKYKTQLLYYVNLLVIDHRSLLRTG
;
A
#
# COMPACT_ATOMS: atom_id res chain seq x y z
N ASP A 1 -3.94 -15.24 -21.24
CA ASP A 1 -3.41 -16.41 -20.50
C ASP A 1 -2.26 -16.08 -19.54
N CYS A 2 -2.23 -14.88 -18.94
CA CYS A 2 -1.12 -14.48 -18.08
C CYS A 2 -1.27 -15.05 -16.66
N ASN A 3 -0.53 -16.11 -16.34
CA ASN A 3 -0.55 -16.79 -15.02
C ASN A 3 0.29 -16.08 -13.93
N ARG A 4 0.93 -14.97 -14.24
CA ARG A 4 1.73 -14.20 -13.26
C ARG A 4 0.83 -13.41 -12.33
N LYS A 5 1.29 -13.22 -11.08
CA LYS A 5 0.63 -12.34 -10.11
C LYS A 5 0.76 -10.87 -10.56
N PHE A 6 -0.30 -10.10 -10.34
CA PHE A 6 -0.26 -8.66 -10.57
C PHE A 6 0.68 -8.02 -9.54
N ARG A 7 1.49 -7.05 -9.96
CA ARG A 7 2.40 -6.32 -9.07
C ARG A 7 2.54 -4.87 -9.49
N VAL A 8 2.75 -4.00 -8.52
CA VAL A 8 3.03 -2.58 -8.72
C VAL A 8 4.30 -2.20 -7.95
N LYS A 9 5.07 -1.25 -8.48
CA LYS A 9 6.22 -0.70 -7.76
C LYS A 9 5.81 0.61 -7.08
N ILE A 10 5.94 0.68 -5.76
CA ILE A 10 5.78 1.91 -5.00
C ILE A 10 7.14 2.58 -4.91
N ILE A 11 7.33 3.67 -5.66
CA ILE A 11 8.57 4.44 -5.67
C ILE A 11 8.65 5.28 -4.40
N GLY A 12 7.71 6.20 -4.21
CA GLY A 12 7.67 7.12 -3.09
C GLY A 12 6.47 8.04 -3.12
N ILE A 13 6.41 8.97 -2.17
CA ILE A 13 5.46 10.08 -2.11
C ILE A 13 6.21 11.39 -1.83
N ASP A 14 5.67 12.47 -2.37
CA ASP A 14 6.09 13.85 -2.13
C ASP A 14 4.91 14.62 -1.55
N ILE A 15 5.03 15.10 -0.32
CA ILE A 15 3.99 15.83 0.40
C ILE A 15 4.44 17.27 0.63
N PRO A 16 3.81 18.27 -0.03
CA PRO A 16 4.28 19.65 -0.01
C PRO A 16 4.12 20.35 1.34
N VAL A 17 3.19 19.89 2.19
CA VAL A 17 2.95 20.46 3.53
C VAL A 17 2.74 19.33 4.51
N LEU A 18 3.67 19.19 5.46
CA LEU A 18 3.59 18.17 6.50
C LEU A 18 2.57 18.55 7.59
N PRO A 19 1.92 17.56 8.22
CA PRO A 19 1.18 17.79 9.45
C PRO A 19 2.09 18.41 10.52
N ARG A 20 1.54 19.27 11.38
CA ARG A 20 2.29 19.90 12.48
C ARG A 20 2.84 18.91 13.52
N ASN A 21 2.41 17.65 13.48
CA ASN A 21 2.83 16.63 14.43
C ASN A 21 4.07 15.89 13.90
N THR A 22 5.16 15.94 14.65
CA THR A 22 6.48 15.46 14.25
C THR A 22 6.67 13.95 14.41
N ASP A 23 5.84 13.27 15.21
CA ASP A 23 6.02 11.85 15.55
C ASP A 23 5.03 10.93 14.82
N LEU A 24 4.92 11.14 13.50
CA LEU A 24 4.07 10.35 12.64
C LEU A 24 4.87 9.39 11.76
N THR A 25 4.30 8.21 11.58
CA THR A 25 4.70 7.26 10.55
C THR A 25 3.66 7.23 9.45
N VAL A 26 4.09 6.89 8.24
CA VAL A 26 3.27 6.78 7.05
C VAL A 26 3.56 5.46 6.33
N PHE A 27 2.53 4.86 5.74
CA PHE A 27 2.66 3.74 4.81
C PHE A 27 1.64 3.86 3.69
N VAL A 28 1.90 3.15 2.58
CA VAL A 28 0.99 3.04 1.46
C VAL A 28 0.29 1.70 1.54
N GLU A 29 -1.04 1.73 1.53
CA GLU A 29 -1.87 0.58 1.27
C GLU A 29 -2.33 0.60 -0.18
N ALA A 30 -2.16 -0.53 -0.87
CA ALA A 30 -2.58 -0.72 -2.23
C ALA A 30 -3.64 -1.83 -2.26
N ASN A 31 -4.78 -1.53 -2.87
CA ASN A 31 -5.96 -2.36 -2.91
C ASN A 31 -6.37 -2.59 -4.38
N ILE A 32 -6.63 -3.84 -4.75
CA ILE A 32 -7.33 -4.18 -5.99
C ILE A 32 -8.81 -4.34 -5.65
N GLN A 33 -9.64 -3.49 -6.22
CA GLN A 33 -11.07 -3.43 -5.93
C GLN A 33 -11.90 -3.56 -7.21
N HIS A 34 -13.08 -4.16 -7.11
CA HIS A 34 -14.06 -4.20 -8.19
C HIS A 34 -15.46 -4.12 -7.60
N SER A 35 -16.28 -3.17 -8.05
CA SER A 35 -17.65 -2.97 -7.54
C SER A 35 -17.74 -2.91 -6.01
N GLN A 36 -16.85 -2.13 -5.38
CA GLN A 36 -16.69 -1.98 -3.91
C GLN A 36 -16.17 -3.22 -3.17
N GLN A 37 -16.01 -4.36 -3.83
CA GLN A 37 -15.40 -5.55 -3.25
C GLN A 37 -13.87 -5.43 -3.29
N LEU A 38 -13.22 -5.72 -2.16
CA LEU A 38 -11.77 -5.90 -2.10
C LEU A 38 -11.41 -7.29 -2.66
N LEU A 39 -10.56 -7.32 -3.68
CA LEU A 39 -10.07 -8.54 -4.30
C LEU A 39 -8.69 -8.95 -3.77
N SER A 40 -7.80 -7.98 -3.55
CA SER A 40 -6.46 -8.24 -2.99
C SER A 40 -5.88 -6.97 -2.39
N GLN A 41 -5.09 -7.10 -1.32
CA GLN A 41 -4.50 -5.98 -0.57
C GLN A 41 -3.04 -6.25 -0.26
N ARG A 42 -2.22 -5.19 -0.35
CA ARG A 42 -0.82 -5.15 0.09
C ARG A 42 -0.50 -3.81 0.70
N ARG A 43 0.48 -3.77 1.60
CA ARG A 43 0.97 -2.53 2.22
C ARG A 43 2.49 -2.47 2.19
N THR A 44 3.04 -1.26 2.16
CA THR A 44 4.47 -1.04 2.40
C THR A 44 4.79 -1.09 3.89
N THR A 45 6.08 -1.11 4.24
CA THR A 45 6.52 -0.89 5.62
C THR A 45 6.27 0.57 6.02
N ALA A 46 5.95 0.81 7.30
CA ALA A 46 5.82 2.17 7.80
C ALA A 46 7.19 2.88 7.85
N LYS A 47 7.22 4.16 7.47
CA LYS A 47 8.40 5.03 7.53
C LYS A 47 8.06 6.34 8.24
N PRO A 48 9.04 7.09 8.77
CA PRO A 48 8.80 8.44 9.28
C PRO A 48 8.11 9.31 8.25
N PHE A 49 7.18 10.16 8.68
CA PHE A 49 6.42 11.01 7.78
C PHE A 49 7.16 12.32 7.50
N THR A 50 7.95 12.32 6.42
CA THR A 50 8.75 13.46 5.92
C THR A 50 8.21 13.99 4.59
N GLU A 51 8.76 15.11 4.09
CA GLU A 51 8.32 15.76 2.83
C GLU A 51 8.42 14.79 1.65
N GLU A 52 9.54 14.07 1.55
CA GLU A 52 9.74 12.97 0.61
C GLU A 52 9.86 11.65 1.39
N VAL A 53 9.14 10.62 0.97
CA VAL A 53 9.25 9.26 1.52
C VAL A 53 9.37 8.25 0.40
N LEU A 54 10.54 7.61 0.29
CA LEU A 54 10.83 6.62 -0.75
C LEU A 54 10.71 5.19 -0.20
N TRP A 55 10.01 4.30 -0.90
CA TRP A 55 10.00 2.86 -0.60
C TRP A 55 10.78 2.03 -1.62
N ASN A 56 10.68 2.37 -2.91
CA ASN A 56 11.29 1.64 -4.01
C ASN A 56 11.04 0.12 -3.96
N VAL A 57 9.81 -0.29 -3.60
CA VAL A 57 9.45 -1.69 -3.34
C VAL A 57 8.38 -2.20 -4.31
N TRP A 58 8.47 -3.49 -4.67
CA TRP A 58 7.41 -4.17 -5.40
C TRP A 58 6.36 -4.73 -4.43
N LEU A 59 5.10 -4.37 -4.63
CA LEU A 59 3.95 -5.01 -4.00
C LEU A 59 3.35 -6.02 -4.99
N GLU A 60 3.51 -7.31 -4.69
CA GLU A 60 2.90 -8.39 -5.45
C GLU A 60 1.59 -8.84 -4.79
N PHE A 61 0.50 -8.75 -5.53
CA PHE A 61 -0.84 -9.04 -5.04
C PHE A 61 -1.15 -10.53 -5.17
N ASP A 62 -2.05 -11.02 -4.32
CA ASP A 62 -2.56 -12.38 -4.41
C ASP A 62 -3.71 -12.49 -5.42
N ILE A 63 -3.46 -12.02 -6.64
CA ILE A 63 -4.37 -12.13 -7.79
C ILE A 63 -3.54 -12.27 -9.05
N LYS A 64 -3.91 -13.21 -9.93
CA LYS A 64 -3.22 -13.37 -11.22
C LYS A 64 -3.72 -12.30 -12.18
N ILE A 65 -2.87 -11.89 -13.12
CA ILE A 65 -3.20 -10.89 -14.12
C ILE A 65 -4.43 -11.32 -14.95
N LYS A 66 -4.52 -12.61 -15.31
CA LYS A 66 -5.67 -13.15 -16.06
C LYS A 66 -7.00 -13.12 -15.29
N ASP A 67 -6.96 -13.01 -13.95
CA ASP A 67 -8.14 -13.04 -13.09
C ASP A 67 -8.62 -11.62 -12.74
N LEU A 68 -7.99 -10.56 -13.30
CA LEU A 68 -8.40 -9.17 -13.12
C LEU A 68 -9.67 -8.87 -13.92
N PRO A 69 -10.79 -8.46 -13.26
CA PRO A 69 -12.00 -8.11 -13.98
C PRO A 69 -11.88 -6.76 -14.69
N LYS A 70 -12.59 -6.60 -15.82
CA LYS A 70 -12.74 -5.29 -16.47
C LYS A 70 -13.44 -4.33 -15.53
N GLY A 71 -12.86 -3.16 -15.32
CA GLY A 71 -13.33 -2.19 -14.33
C GLY A 71 -12.66 -2.32 -12.95
N ALA A 72 -11.73 -3.25 -12.76
CA ALA A 72 -10.90 -3.30 -11.57
C ALA A 72 -10.12 -1.98 -11.37
N LEU A 73 -10.11 -1.50 -10.13
CA LEU A 73 -9.38 -0.33 -9.67
C LEU A 73 -8.19 -0.77 -8.83
N LEU A 74 -7.03 -0.18 -9.10
CA LEU A 74 -5.92 -0.08 -8.16
C LEU A 74 -6.16 1.19 -7.33
N THR A 75 -6.55 0.99 -6.08
CA THR A 75 -6.77 2.04 -5.09
C THR A 75 -5.52 2.15 -4.23
N LEU A 76 -4.82 3.29 -4.30
CA LEU A 76 -3.65 3.60 -3.48
C LEU A 76 -4.07 4.56 -2.38
N GLN A 77 -3.74 4.21 -1.14
CA GLN A 77 -4.15 4.93 0.06
C GLN A 77 -2.94 5.19 0.96
N ILE A 78 -2.80 6.43 1.41
CA ILE A 78 -1.73 6.84 2.32
C ILE A 78 -2.31 6.91 3.71
N TYR A 79 -1.82 6.05 4.60
CA TYR A 79 -2.21 6.02 6.00
C TYR A 79 -1.12 6.61 6.87
N CYS A 80 -1.48 7.42 7.86
CA CYS A 80 -0.58 7.86 8.91
C CYS A 80 -0.97 7.29 10.28
N GLY A 81 0.02 7.12 11.16
CA GLY A 81 -0.17 6.65 12.53
C GLY A 81 0.95 7.15 13.44
N LYS A 82 0.75 7.05 14.76
CA LYS A 82 1.81 7.41 15.71
C LYS A 82 2.97 6.40 15.63
N THR A 83 4.20 6.88 15.74
CA THR A 83 5.38 6.02 15.83
C THR A 83 5.26 5.08 17.05
N PRO A 84 5.41 3.75 16.87
CA PRO A 84 5.49 2.84 18.01
C PRO A 84 6.67 3.21 18.90
N PRO A 85 6.53 3.19 20.24
CA PRO A 85 7.68 3.40 21.11
C PRO A 85 8.73 2.30 20.83
N PRO A 86 10.03 2.62 20.87
CA PRO A 86 11.08 1.62 20.68
C PRO A 86 10.90 0.51 21.72
N SER A 87 10.73 -0.72 21.25
CA SER A 87 10.56 -1.89 22.10
C SER A 87 11.85 -2.15 22.87
N ALA A 88 11.84 -1.85 24.18
CA ALA A 88 12.88 -2.29 25.08
C ALA A 88 12.74 -3.80 25.33
N LYS A 89 13.38 -4.61 24.47
CA LYS A 89 14.01 -5.93 24.74
C LYS A 89 14.11 -6.76 23.45
N GLY A 90 15.33 -7.21 23.17
CA GLY A 90 15.63 -8.05 22.02
C GLY A 90 14.94 -9.41 22.08
N ASN A 91 14.53 -9.89 20.91
CA ASN A 91 14.74 -11.28 20.50
C ASN A 91 14.55 -11.39 18.98
N LEU A 92 15.51 -12.06 18.36
CA LEU A 92 15.57 -12.42 16.95
C LEU A 92 14.46 -13.42 16.62
N HIS A 93 13.51 -13.06 15.77
CA HIS A 93 12.87 -14.00 14.83
C HIS A 93 12.08 -13.25 13.73
N PRO A 94 12.28 -13.54 12.44
CA PRO A 94 11.38 -13.07 11.39
C PRO A 94 10.16 -14.01 11.37
N GLN A 95 9.02 -13.55 11.87
CA GLN A 95 7.76 -14.27 11.72
C GLN A 95 6.93 -13.62 10.61
N ASP A 96 6.88 -14.30 9.46
CA ASP A 96 5.85 -14.14 8.46
C ASP A 96 4.51 -14.61 9.08
N SER A 97 3.67 -13.67 9.51
CA SER A 97 2.27 -13.94 9.91
C SER A 97 1.42 -12.69 9.67
N PRO A 98 0.25 -12.79 9.00
CA PRO A 98 -0.59 -11.66 8.69
C PRO A 98 -1.65 -11.46 9.79
N SER A 99 -1.28 -11.11 11.01
CA SER A 99 -2.26 -10.72 12.03
C SER A 99 -1.60 -10.20 13.29
N SER A 100 -2.14 -9.09 13.80
CA SER A 100 -1.83 -8.41 15.08
C SER A 100 -0.60 -7.49 15.11
N ASP A 101 -0.63 -6.44 14.29
CA ASP A 101 -0.03 -5.17 14.73
C ASP A 101 -0.89 -4.59 15.87
N PRO A 102 -0.29 -3.93 16.88
CA PRO A 102 -1.07 -3.25 17.92
C PRO A 102 -2.02 -2.26 17.24
N LYS A 103 -3.23 -2.10 17.79
CA LYS A 103 -4.26 -1.14 17.35
C LYS A 103 -3.78 0.31 17.50
N TYR A 104 -2.73 0.70 16.77
CA TYR A 104 -2.40 2.09 16.58
C TYR A 104 -3.47 2.66 15.66
N LYS A 105 -4.14 3.71 16.12
CA LYS A 105 -5.18 4.39 15.35
C LYS A 105 -4.52 5.00 14.10
N THR A 106 -4.59 4.28 12.99
CA THR A 106 -4.14 4.77 11.69
C THR A 106 -5.26 5.58 11.05
N GLN A 107 -4.91 6.72 10.46
CA GLN A 107 -5.82 7.62 9.77
C GLN A 107 -5.48 7.63 8.27
N LEU A 108 -6.50 7.47 7.43
CA LEU A 108 -6.37 7.69 5.99
C LEU A 108 -6.20 9.20 5.73
N LEU A 109 -5.14 9.58 5.02
CA LEU A 109 -4.88 10.98 4.66
C LEU A 109 -5.21 11.28 3.21
N TYR A 110 -4.72 10.43 2.31
CA TYR A 110 -4.82 10.64 0.86
C TYR A 110 -5.20 9.35 0.18
N TYR A 111 -5.86 9.45 -0.97
CA TYR A 111 -6.12 8.31 -1.82
C TYR A 111 -6.16 8.71 -3.29
N VAL A 112 -5.87 7.75 -4.16
CA VAL A 112 -6.05 7.86 -5.61
C VAL A 112 -6.45 6.51 -6.19
N ASN A 113 -7.31 6.54 -7.21
CA ASN A 113 -7.79 5.34 -7.88
C ASN A 113 -7.31 5.34 -9.33
N LEU A 114 -6.85 4.19 -9.81
CA LEU A 114 -6.46 3.98 -11.20
C LEU A 114 -7.16 2.75 -11.76
N LEU A 115 -7.75 2.87 -12.95
CA LEU A 115 -8.25 1.70 -13.70
C LEU A 115 -7.08 0.81 -14.11
N VAL A 116 -7.10 -0.47 -13.72
CA VAL A 116 -6.04 -1.43 -14.05
C VAL A 116 -6.08 -1.82 -15.53
N ILE A 117 -7.29 -1.91 -16.08
CA ILE A 117 -7.53 -2.14 -17.51
C ILE A 117 -8.18 -0.86 -18.07
N ASP A 118 -7.58 -0.28 -19.11
CA ASP A 118 -8.04 0.97 -19.69
C ASP A 118 -9.27 0.81 -20.61
N HIS A 119 -9.75 1.92 -21.16
CA HIS A 119 -10.91 1.95 -22.06
C HIS A 119 -10.69 1.16 -23.38
N ARG A 120 -9.44 0.90 -23.75
CA ARG A 120 -9.04 0.11 -24.92
C ARG A 120 -8.93 -1.38 -24.58
N SER A 121 -9.29 -1.78 -23.36
CA SER A 121 -9.13 -3.13 -22.83
C SER A 121 -7.66 -3.57 -22.76
N LEU A 122 -6.74 -2.62 -22.58
CA LEU A 122 -5.33 -2.89 -22.38
C LEU A 122 -4.98 -2.82 -20.89
N LEU A 123 -4.16 -3.76 -20.41
CA LEU A 123 -3.58 -3.70 -19.08
C LEU A 123 -2.65 -2.50 -18.99
N ARG A 124 -2.86 -1.63 -18.00
CA ARG A 124 -1.95 -0.49 -17.78
C ARG A 124 -0.55 -0.96 -17.43
N THR A 125 0.42 -0.36 -18.09
CA THR A 125 1.86 -0.56 -17.88
C THR A 125 2.55 0.80 -17.87
N GLY A 126 3.69 0.89 -17.19
CA GLY A 126 4.44 2.12 -16.95
C GLY A 126 5.39 1.97 -15.78
#